data_AF-A0A3C1WXK3-F1
#
_entry.id   AF-A0A3C1WXK3-F1
#
_cell.length_a   1.000
_cell.length_b   1.000
_cell.length_c   1.000
_cell.angle_alpha   90.00
_cell.angle_beta   90.00
_cell.angle_gamma   90.00
#
_symmetry.space_group_name_H-M   'P 1'
#
loop_
_entity.id
_entity.type
_entity.pdbx_description
1 polymer ?
#
loop_
_entity_poly.entity_id
_entity_poly.type
_entity_poly.pdbx_seq_one_letter_code
_entity_poly.pdbx_strand_id
1 'polypeptide(L)' 'DGPFSLKVTGKVFAGNQLEGNTNEAVRIMTGASIPSGLNAVIAQEHVEIKEDVITFT' A
#
# COMPACT_ATOMS: atom_id res chain seq x y z
N ASP A 1 -2.67 15.39 11.86
CA ASP A 1 -1.29 15.75 11.50
C ASP A 1 -0.80 14.85 10.38
N GLY A 2 -0.28 15.45 9.31
CA GLY A 2 0.33 14.82 8.15
C GLY A 2 1.27 15.86 7.50
N PRO A 3 2.05 15.49 6.47
CA PRO A 3 1.94 14.28 5.67
C PRO A 3 2.66 13.04 6.23
N PHE A 4 2.13 11.86 5.91
CA PHE A 4 2.75 10.56 6.14
C PHE A 4 3.41 10.05 4.86
N SER A 5 4.53 9.35 5.00
CA SER A 5 5.23 8.73 3.87
C SER A 5 5.54 7.26 4.14
N LEU A 6 5.29 6.39 3.15
CA LEU A 6 5.57 4.95 3.23
C LEU A 6 6.28 4.48 1.96
N LYS A 7 7.26 3.58 2.12
CA LYS A 7 7.93 2.92 1.00
C LYS A 7 7.06 1.80 0.46
N VAL A 8 6.90 1.73 -0.86
CA VAL A 8 6.22 0.65 -1.57
C VAL A 8 7.21 -0.48 -1.79
N THR A 9 6.99 -1.62 -1.15
CA THR A 9 7.92 -2.76 -1.18
C THR A 9 7.39 -3.99 -1.91
N GLY A 10 6.14 -3.95 -2.37
CA GLY A 10 5.54 -5.07 -3.08
C GLY A 10 4.28 -4.72 -3.87
N LYS A 11 3.79 -5.72 -4.62
CA LYS A 11 2.53 -5.66 -5.37
C LYS A 11 1.70 -6.92 -5.09
N VAL A 12 0.41 -6.76 -4.85
CA VAL A 12 -0.53 -7.84 -4.53
C VAL A 12 -1.55 -7.97 -5.66
N PHE A 13 -1.60 -9.16 -6.26
CA PHE A 13 -2.52 -9.51 -7.34
C PHE A 13 -3.62 -10.45 -6.84
N ALA A 14 -4.73 -10.52 -7.57
CA ALA A 14 -5.82 -11.45 -7.26
C ALA A 14 -5.29 -12.89 -7.22
N GLY A 15 -5.58 -13.61 -6.13
CA GLY A 15 -5.14 -14.98 -5.90
C GLY A 15 -3.78 -15.13 -5.20
N ASN A 16 -2.99 -14.06 -5.04
CA ASN A 16 -1.72 -14.11 -4.31
C ASN A 16 -1.89 -13.59 -2.88
N GLN A 17 -1.35 -14.35 -1.92
CA GLN A 17 -1.15 -13.87 -0.54
C GLN A 17 0.25 -13.32 -0.37
N LEU A 18 0.34 -12.19 0.32
CA LEU A 18 1.58 -11.53 0.69
C LEU A 18 1.46 -11.16 2.17
N GLU A 19 2.55 -11.23 2.92
CA GLU A 19 2.61 -10.69 4.28
C GLU A 19 2.96 -9.21 4.21
N GLY A 20 2.18 -8.36 4.87
CA GLY A 20 2.42 -6.92 4.89
C GLY A 20 3.23 -6.50 6.11
N ASN A 21 4.04 -5.46 5.95
CA ASN A 21 4.76 -4.79 7.03
C ASN A 21 4.07 -3.47 7.35
N THR A 22 3.78 -3.19 8.62
CA THR A 22 3.08 -1.98 9.06
C THR A 22 3.85 -0.68 8.80
N ASN A 23 5.16 -0.77 8.58
CA ASN A 23 6.01 0.39 8.25
C ASN A 23 6.18 0.61 6.74
N GLU A 24 5.50 -0.19 5.91
CA GLU A 24 5.62 -0.16 4.46
C GLU A 24 4.24 -0.18 3.81
N ALA A 25 4.21 0.10 2.52
CA ALA A 25 3.02 0.00 1.69
C ALA A 25 3.22 -1.08 0.61
N VAL A 26 2.11 -1.67 0.17
CA VAL A 26 2.10 -2.53 -1.00
C VAL A 26 1.04 -2.06 -1.97
N ARG A 27 1.31 -2.18 -3.27
CA ARG A 27 0.33 -1.85 -4.30
C ARG A 27 -0.65 -2.99 -4.46
N ILE A 28 -1.90 -2.79 -4.03
CA ILE A 28 -2.97 -3.78 -4.16
C ILE A 28 -3.85 -3.46 -5.38
N MET A 29 -4.19 -4.48 -6.16
CA MET A 29 -5.11 -4.35 -7.30
C MET A 29 -6.53 -4.76 -6.88
N THR A 30 -7.54 -4.24 -7.57
CA THR A 30 -8.94 -4.56 -7.32
C THR A 30 -9.18 -6.07 -7.39
N GLY A 31 -9.89 -6.62 -6.40
CA GLY A 31 -10.15 -8.06 -6.29
C GLY A 31 -9.03 -8.87 -5.63
N ALA A 32 -7.91 -8.25 -5.26
CA ALA A 32 -6.91 -8.88 -4.40
C ALA A 32 -7.34 -8.87 -2.93
N SER A 33 -6.88 -9.85 -2.16
CA SER A 33 -7.10 -9.91 -0.71
C SER A 33 -6.13 -8.98 0.02
N ILE A 34 -6.56 -8.36 1.12
CA ILE A 34 -5.69 -7.53 1.95
C ILE A 34 -4.63 -8.43 2.62
N PRO A 35 -3.33 -8.11 2.51
CA PRO A 35 -2.26 -8.81 3.20
C PRO A 35 -2.45 -8.90 4.71
N SER A 36 -2.02 -10.01 5.29
CA SER A 36 -1.95 -10.13 6.76
C SER A 36 -1.04 -9.04 7.32
N GLY A 37 -1.47 -8.40 8.41
CA GLY A 37 -0.74 -7.29 9.04
C GLY A 37 -1.08 -5.90 8.52
N LEU A 38 -1.83 -5.78 7.41
CA LEU A 38 -2.37 -4.50 6.92
C LEU A 38 -3.87 -4.44 7.18
N ASN A 39 -4.41 -3.23 7.34
CA ASN A 39 -5.80 -3.02 7.73
C ASN A 39 -6.56 -1.98 6.88
N ALA A 40 -5.88 -1.31 5.95
CA ALA A 40 -6.46 -0.22 5.17
C ALA A 40 -5.93 -0.20 3.74
N VAL A 41 -6.70 0.43 2.85
CA VAL A 41 -6.35 0.70 1.45
C VAL A 41 -6.62 2.17 1.18
N ILE A 42 -5.65 2.87 0.60
CA ILE A 42 -5.80 4.24 0.13
C ILE A 42 -5.84 4.21 -1.39
N ALA A 43 -6.79 4.92 -1.98
CA ALA A 43 -6.94 5.01 -3.43
C ALA A 43 -5.75 5.75 -4.06
N GLN A 44 -5.33 5.33 -5.26
CA GLN A 44 -4.13 5.87 -5.90
C GLN A 44 -4.26 7.37 -6.20
N GLU A 45 -5.49 7.86 -6.44
CA GLU A 45 -5.80 9.27 -6.64
C GLU A 45 -5.61 10.14 -5.38
N HIS A 46 -5.51 9.55 -4.19
CA HIS A 46 -5.34 10.26 -2.92
C HIS A 46 -3.90 10.23 -2.40
N VAL A 47 -2.95 9.71 -3.19
CA VAL A 47 -1.53 9.64 -2.80
C VAL A 47 -0.64 10.26 -3.87
N GLU A 48 0.40 10.95 -3.43
CA GLU A 48 1.49 11.34 -4.33
C GLU A 48 2.53 10.23 -4.36
N ILE A 49 2.95 9.84 -5.57
CA ILE A 49 3.97 8.80 -5.77
C ILE A 49 5.24 9.45 -6.30
N LYS A 50 6.34 9.26 -5.57
CA LYS A 50 7.68 9.63 -6.04
C LYS A 50 8.59 8.42 -5.91
N GLU A 51 9.04 7.91 -7.06
CA GLU A 51 9.80 6.66 -7.14
C GLU A 51 9.03 5.51 -6.46
N ASP A 52 9.55 4.98 -5.36
CA ASP A 52 8.93 3.91 -4.57
C ASP A 52 8.40 4.42 -3.22
N VAL A 53 8.13 5.72 -3.08
CA VAL A 53 7.56 6.30 -1.84
C VAL A 53 6.22 6.95 -2.14
N ILE A 54 5.20 6.59 -1.36
CA ILE A 54 3.90 7.26 -1.36
C ILE A 54 3.83 8.28 -0.22
N THR A 55 3.15 9.39 -0.47
CA THR A 55 2.87 10.41 0.54
C THR A 55 1.37 10.73 0.55
N PHE A 56 0.77 10.82 1.75
CA PHE A 56 -0.66 11.09 1.95
C PHE A 56 -0.93 11.85 3.27
N THR A 57 -2.09 12.49 3.37
CA THR A 57 -2.54 13.31 4.52
C THR A 57 -3.91 12.90 5.01
#